data_AF-A0A966CGN4-F1
#
_entry.id   AF-A0A966CGN4-F1
#
_cell.length_a   1.000
_cell.length_b   1.000
_cell.length_c   1.000
_cell.angle_alpha   90.00
_cell.angle_beta   90.00
_cell.angle_gamma   90.00
#
_symmetry.space_group_name_H-M   'P 1'
#
loop_
_entity.id
_entity.type
_entity.pdbx_description
1 polymer ?
#
loop_
_entity_poly.entity_id
_entity_poly.type
_entity_poly.pdbx_seq_one_letter_code
_entity_poly.pdbx_strand_id
1 'polypeptide(L)'
;MFVTKENIRKYLLLKHLLLPPQSLKGLEGIDKVFNTLRSIQFDPQSPCGTNVDLVLQARVKGIHPKDYYSWLYKNKKGIECFDKELCIVPIEDLSLCKKIFSNRSKKKTDDFIQENLVAIEKLILRIKKDGEISSSQIIDDRKIE
;
A
#
# COMPACT_ATOMS: atom_id res chain seq x y z
N MET A 1 -2.40 16.09 33.82
CA MET A 1 -1.11 15.48 33.41
C MET A 1 -0.45 16.42 32.40
N PHE A 2 0.74 16.93 32.68
CA PHE A 2 1.47 17.81 31.76
C PHE A 2 2.56 17.01 31.04
N VAL A 3 2.68 17.15 29.72
CA VAL A 3 3.69 16.47 28.91
C VAL A 3 4.64 17.52 28.34
N THR A 4 5.95 17.32 28.49
CA THR A 4 6.97 18.23 27.95
C THR A 4 7.20 17.97 26.45
N LYS A 5 7.74 18.95 25.72
CA LYS A 5 8.16 18.78 24.32
C LYS A 5 9.18 17.65 24.16
N GLU A 6 10.08 17.48 25.14
CA GLU A 6 11.06 16.40 25.13
C GLU A 6 10.40 15.02 25.21
N ASN A 7 9.42 14.86 26.11
CA ASN A 7 8.67 13.61 26.24
C ASN A 7 7.90 13.27 24.96
N ILE A 8 7.29 14.26 24.31
CA ILE A 8 6.59 14.07 23.02
C ILE A 8 7.57 13.64 21.93
N ARG A 9 8.74 14.27 21.81
CA ARG A 9 9.75 13.88 20.81
C ARG A 9 10.21 12.44 21.00
N LYS A 10 10.53 12.05 22.24
CA LYS A 10 10.90 10.66 22.56
C LYS A 10 9.76 9.70 22.23
N TYR A 11 8.53 10.05 22.60
CA TYR A 11 7.35 9.25 22.26
C TYR A 11 7.18 9.08 20.74
N LEU A 12 7.30 10.15 19.95
CA LEU A 12 7.18 10.06 18.49
C LEU A 12 8.28 9.18 17.88
N LEU A 13 9.53 9.30 18.34
CA LEU A 13 10.61 8.44 17.87
C LEU A 13 10.38 6.96 18.21
N LEU A 14 9.91 6.67 19.43
CA LEU A 14 9.55 5.31 19.85
C LEU A 14 8.35 4.78 19.03
N LYS A 15 7.28 5.57 18.91
CA LYS A 15 6.06 5.22 18.17
C LYS A 15 6.35 4.98 16.70
N HIS A 16 7.27 5.73 16.11
CA HIS A 16 7.68 5.57 14.71
C HIS A 16 8.82 4.57 14.52
N LEU A 17 9.24 3.85 15.57
CA LEU A 17 10.26 2.81 15.52
C LEU A 17 11.65 3.33 15.10
N LEU A 18 11.93 4.60 15.39
CA LEU A 18 13.20 5.27 15.06
C LEU A 18 14.16 5.35 16.25
N LEU A 19 13.74 4.91 17.44
CA LEU A 19 14.56 4.86 18.63
C LEU A 19 14.37 3.51 19.35
N PRO A 20 15.44 2.71 19.55
CA PRO A 20 16.72 2.83 18.87
C PRO A 20 16.56 2.61 17.35
N PRO A 21 17.42 3.24 16.52
CA PRO A 21 17.37 3.07 15.07
C PRO A 21 17.67 1.62 14.69
N GLN A 22 17.06 1.14 13.60
CA GLN A 22 17.26 -0.22 13.08
C GLN A 22 17.09 -1.34 14.13
N SER A 23 16.12 -1.18 15.04
CA SER A 23 15.86 -2.14 16.13
C SER A 23 15.16 -3.43 15.67
N LEU A 24 14.54 -3.42 14.49
CA LEU A 24 13.85 -4.57 13.90
C LEU A 24 14.76 -5.31 12.92
N LYS A 25 14.40 -6.54 12.54
CA LYS A 25 15.22 -7.38 11.64
C LYS A 25 14.36 -8.14 10.62
N GLY A 26 14.88 -8.24 9.39
CA GLY A 26 14.31 -9.07 8.33
C GLY A 26 12.84 -8.79 7.99
N LEU A 27 12.18 -9.76 7.37
CA LEU A 27 10.80 -9.64 6.89
C LEU A 27 9.77 -9.44 8.02
N GLU A 28 10.02 -10.00 9.20
CA GLU A 28 9.17 -9.76 10.38
C GLU A 28 9.23 -8.30 10.82
N GLY A 29 10.39 -7.66 10.68
CA GLY A 29 10.55 -6.23 10.90
C GLY A 29 9.69 -5.39 9.95
N ILE A 30 9.62 -5.76 8.67
CA ILE A 30 8.76 -5.08 7.68
C ILE A 30 7.30 -5.13 8.14
N ASP A 31 6.82 -6.31 8.55
CA ASP A 31 5.47 -6.51 9.06
C ASP A 31 5.17 -5.63 10.27
N LYS A 32 6.12 -5.55 11.23
CA LYS A 32 5.98 -4.69 12.41
C LYS A 32 5.93 -3.20 12.05
N VAL A 33 6.72 -2.76 11.08
CA VAL A 33 6.70 -1.37 10.61
C VAL A 33 5.35 -1.01 10.02
N PHE A 34 4.83 -1.79 9.07
CA PHE A 34 3.52 -1.53 8.48
C PHE A 34 2.39 -1.58 9.50
N ASN A 35 2.41 -2.55 10.41
CA ASN A 35 1.42 -2.64 11.48
C ASN A 35 1.46 -1.47 12.47
N THR A 36 2.62 -0.80 12.59
CA THR A 36 2.78 0.34 13.52
C THR A 36 2.49 1.68 12.85
N LEU A 37 2.98 1.89 11.62
CA LEU A 37 2.84 3.15 10.88
C LEU A 37 1.53 3.24 10.09
N ARG A 38 0.94 2.10 9.72
CA ARG A 38 -0.32 1.95 8.98
C ARG A 38 -0.35 2.49 7.56
N SER A 39 0.51 3.44 7.20
CA SER A 39 0.58 3.99 5.85
C SER A 39 2.01 4.45 5.56
N ILE A 40 2.54 4.05 4.40
CA ILE A 40 3.81 4.54 3.87
C ILE A 40 3.57 5.00 2.45
N GLN A 41 3.88 6.25 2.15
CA GLN A 41 3.76 6.79 0.79
C GLN A 41 4.67 6.02 -0.18
N PHE A 42 4.09 5.54 -1.27
CA PHE A 42 4.78 4.94 -2.38
C PHE A 42 5.13 6.02 -3.41
N ASP A 43 6.34 6.55 -3.27
CA ASP A 43 6.96 7.41 -4.27
C ASP A 43 7.97 6.58 -5.09
N PRO A 44 7.76 6.41 -6.40
CA PRO A 44 8.63 5.59 -7.24
C PRO A 44 10.00 6.22 -7.51
N GLN A 45 10.21 7.49 -7.16
CA GLN A 45 11.50 8.14 -7.32
C GLN A 45 12.57 7.41 -6.51
N SER A 46 13.63 6.96 -7.19
CA SER A 46 14.59 6.02 -6.62
C SER A 46 16.06 6.39 -6.86
N PRO A 47 16.53 7.60 -6.47
CA PRO A 47 17.96 7.94 -6.55
C PRO A 47 18.81 7.10 -5.60
N CYS A 48 18.24 6.63 -4.48
CA CYS A 48 18.90 5.81 -3.46
C CYS A 48 18.01 4.67 -2.93
N GLY A 49 16.97 4.28 -3.68
CA GLY A 49 15.86 3.46 -3.20
C GLY A 49 14.54 4.23 -3.22
N THR A 50 13.41 3.52 -3.33
CA THR A 50 12.09 4.17 -3.24
C THR A 50 11.87 4.72 -1.84
N ASN A 51 10.91 5.63 -1.66
CA ASN A 51 10.59 6.14 -0.32
C ASN A 51 10.24 5.00 0.67
N VAL A 52 9.59 3.93 0.20
CA VAL A 52 9.27 2.75 1.02
C VAL A 52 10.53 2.03 1.48
N ASP A 53 11.51 1.85 0.58
CA ASP A 53 12.79 1.24 0.92
C ASP A 53 13.51 2.05 2.02
N LEU A 54 13.57 3.38 1.87
CA LEU A 54 14.22 4.27 2.83
C LEU A 54 13.54 4.24 4.21
N VAL A 55 12.20 4.25 4.23
CA VAL A 55 11.43 4.16 5.48
C VAL A 55 11.68 2.83 6.18
N LEU A 56 11.70 1.71 5.45
CA LEU A 56 11.93 0.39 6.03
C LEU A 56 13.38 0.22 6.51
N GLN A 57 14.37 0.62 5.71
CA GLN A 57 15.79 0.47 6.05
C GLN A 57 16.22 1.32 7.25
N ALA A 58 15.54 2.44 7.53
CA ALA A 58 15.77 3.21 8.76
C ALA A 58 15.38 2.43 10.04
N ARG A 59 14.52 1.40 9.92
CA ARG A 59 13.87 0.70 11.03
C ARG A 59 14.24 -0.77 11.12
N VAL A 60 14.55 -1.40 9.99
CA VAL A 60 14.73 -2.84 9.84
C VAL A 60 16.12 -3.13 9.31
N LYS A 61 16.91 -3.88 10.07
CA LYS A 61 18.24 -4.34 9.68
C LYS A 61 18.14 -5.59 8.80
N GLY A 62 19.05 -5.69 7.83
CA GLY A 62 19.23 -6.90 7.01
C GLY A 62 18.16 -7.11 5.94
N ILE A 63 17.56 -6.03 5.45
CA ILE A 63 16.67 -6.04 4.29
C ILE A 63 17.31 -5.32 3.11
N HIS A 64 16.96 -5.73 1.91
CA HIS A 64 17.34 -5.13 0.65
C HIS A 64 16.17 -4.37 0.01
N PRO A 65 16.45 -3.43 -0.90
CA PRO A 65 15.41 -2.75 -1.65
C PRO A 65 14.41 -3.75 -2.27
N LYS A 66 13.12 -3.43 -2.20
CA LYS A 66 12.01 -4.26 -2.66
C LYS A 66 11.72 -5.54 -1.86
N ASP A 67 12.38 -5.81 -0.73
CA ASP A 67 12.03 -6.96 0.13
C ASP A 67 10.55 -6.91 0.59
N TYR A 68 9.98 -5.71 0.70
CA TYR A 68 8.57 -5.52 1.01
C TYR A 68 7.61 -6.02 -0.09
N TYR A 69 8.08 -6.28 -1.31
CA TYR A 69 7.24 -6.84 -2.38
C TYR A 69 6.72 -8.24 -2.00
N SER A 70 7.52 -9.02 -1.25
CA SER A 70 7.03 -10.30 -0.74
C SER A 70 5.92 -10.11 0.28
N TRP A 71 6.01 -9.08 1.12
CA TRP A 71 4.96 -8.74 2.08
C TRP A 71 3.69 -8.25 1.36
N LEU A 72 3.84 -7.38 0.36
CA LEU A 72 2.77 -6.77 -0.40
C LEU A 72 2.08 -7.75 -1.37
N TYR A 73 2.80 -8.31 -2.33
CA TYR A 73 2.21 -9.06 -3.44
C TYR A 73 2.16 -10.57 -3.19
N LYS A 74 3.23 -11.17 -2.64
CA LYS A 74 3.27 -12.62 -2.42
C LYS A 74 2.41 -13.04 -1.23
N ASN A 75 2.61 -12.38 -0.08
CA ASN A 75 1.93 -12.69 1.17
C ASN A 75 0.58 -11.98 1.30
N LYS A 76 0.27 -11.05 0.39
CA LYS A 76 -1.00 -10.31 0.32
C LYS A 76 -1.37 -9.63 1.65
N LYS A 77 -0.36 -9.12 2.37
CA LYS A 77 -0.53 -8.46 3.67
C LYS A 77 -0.81 -6.96 3.56
N GLY A 78 -0.55 -6.37 2.40
CA GLY A 78 -0.83 -4.97 2.12
C GLY A 78 -1.56 -4.75 0.83
N ILE A 79 -1.90 -3.50 0.58
CA ILE A 79 -2.48 -3.02 -0.66
C ILE A 79 -1.99 -1.60 -0.94
N GLU A 80 -1.82 -1.30 -2.23
CA GLU A 80 -1.61 0.07 -2.70
C GLU A 80 -2.97 0.78 -2.73
N CYS A 81 -3.13 1.80 -1.89
CA CYS A 81 -4.33 2.63 -1.84
C CYS A 81 -3.90 4.09 -1.86
N PHE A 82 -4.71 4.98 -2.44
CA PHE A 82 -4.47 6.40 -2.27
C PHE A 82 -4.84 6.79 -0.81
N ASP A 83 -4.01 7.58 -0.15
CA ASP A 83 -4.27 8.22 1.14
C ASP A 83 -3.62 9.60 1.07
N LYS A 84 -4.38 10.56 0.52
CA LYS A 84 -3.90 11.80 -0.10
C LYS A 84 -3.00 11.55 -1.33
N GLU A 85 -1.92 10.80 -1.18
CA GLU A 85 -1.00 10.33 -2.24
C GLU A 85 -1.07 8.80 -2.38
N LEU A 86 -0.38 8.21 -3.36
CA LEU A 86 -0.30 6.74 -3.44
C LEU A 86 0.50 6.20 -2.24
N CYS A 87 -0.10 5.28 -1.48
CA CYS A 87 0.47 4.69 -0.28
C CYS A 87 0.35 3.17 -0.29
N ILE A 88 1.24 2.51 0.44
CA ILE A 88 1.08 1.10 0.84
C ILE A 88 0.51 1.08 2.25
N VAL A 89 -0.62 0.40 2.40
CA VAL A 89 -1.30 0.21 3.70
C VAL A 89 -1.46 -1.28 4.01
N PRO A 90 -1.55 -1.67 5.30
CA PRO A 90 -2.00 -3.00 5.69
C PRO A 90 -3.38 -3.32 5.13
N ILE A 91 -3.59 -4.58 4.71
CA ILE A 91 -4.81 -4.98 4.01
C ILE A 91 -6.07 -4.79 4.86
N GLU A 92 -5.96 -4.82 6.19
CA GLU A 92 -7.10 -4.57 7.10
C GLU A 92 -7.59 -3.11 7.04
N ASP A 93 -6.72 -2.17 6.67
CA ASP A 93 -7.06 -0.74 6.53
C ASP A 93 -7.75 -0.41 5.22
N LEU A 94 -7.91 -1.37 4.30
CA LEU A 94 -8.57 -1.16 3.03
C LEU A 94 -9.98 -0.55 3.21
N SER A 95 -10.71 -0.95 4.25
CA SER A 95 -12.03 -0.41 4.55
C SER A 95 -12.03 1.09 4.88
N LEU A 96 -10.94 1.58 5.47
CA LEU A 96 -10.73 3.00 5.75
C LEU A 96 -10.39 3.77 4.47
N CYS A 97 -9.48 3.24 3.63
CA CYS A 97 -9.17 3.84 2.32
C CYS A 97 -10.45 3.94 1.48
N LYS A 98 -11.27 2.88 1.41
CA LYS A 98 -12.51 2.84 0.61
C LYS A 98 -13.48 3.96 0.96
N LYS A 99 -13.61 4.34 2.23
CA LYS A 99 -14.48 5.44 2.65
C LYS A 99 -14.04 6.78 2.03
N ILE A 100 -12.74 7.04 2.03
CA ILE A 100 -12.15 8.24 1.41
C ILE A 100 -12.46 8.30 -0.09
N PHE A 101 -12.37 7.16 -0.81
CA PHE A 101 -12.66 7.11 -2.25
C PHE A 101 -14.14 7.06 -2.62
N SER A 102 -14.99 6.59 -1.71
CA SER A 102 -16.43 6.43 -1.98
C SER A 102 -17.15 7.76 -2.28
N ASN A 103 -16.53 8.90 -2.00
CA ASN A 103 -17.05 10.23 -2.32
C ASN A 103 -16.71 10.71 -3.74
N ARG A 104 -15.88 9.98 -4.51
CA ARG A 104 -15.67 10.24 -5.95
C ARG A 104 -16.91 9.77 -6.72
N SER A 105 -17.23 10.43 -7.83
CA SER A 105 -18.49 10.25 -8.59
C SER A 105 -18.86 8.78 -8.82
N LYS A 106 -19.72 8.25 -7.94
CA LYS A 106 -20.22 6.86 -8.02
C LYS A 106 -20.92 6.64 -9.35
N LYS A 107 -21.70 7.62 -9.79
CA LYS A 107 -22.52 7.55 -11.00
C LYS A 107 -21.73 7.14 -12.26
N LYS A 108 -20.61 7.81 -12.59
CA LYS A 108 -19.83 7.46 -13.79
C LYS A 108 -19.26 6.03 -13.71
N THR A 109 -18.86 5.61 -12.51
CA THR A 109 -18.33 4.27 -12.29
C THR A 109 -19.43 3.22 -12.38
N ASP A 110 -20.59 3.50 -11.77
CA ASP A 110 -21.76 2.63 -11.80
C ASP A 110 -22.29 2.48 -13.23
N ASP A 111 -22.42 3.59 -13.97
CA ASP A 111 -22.82 3.61 -15.38
C ASP A 111 -21.86 2.77 -16.23
N PHE A 112 -20.53 2.96 -16.07
CA PHE A 112 -19.52 2.15 -16.77
C PHE A 112 -19.62 0.67 -16.42
N ILE A 113 -19.86 0.32 -15.14
CA ILE A 113 -20.05 -1.08 -14.73
C ILE A 113 -21.28 -1.66 -15.41
N GLN A 114 -22.42 -0.96 -15.39
CA GLN A 114 -23.67 -1.41 -16.00
C GLN A 114 -23.53 -1.63 -17.51
N GLU A 115 -22.92 -0.68 -18.22
CA GLU A 115 -22.68 -0.77 -19.66
C GLU A 115 -21.77 -1.95 -20.05
N ASN A 116 -20.89 -2.38 -19.13
CA ASN A 116 -19.82 -3.34 -19.43
C ASN A 116 -19.86 -4.62 -18.59
N LEU A 117 -21.01 -4.93 -17.95
CA LEU A 117 -21.16 -6.05 -17.02
C LEU A 117 -20.61 -7.37 -17.57
N VAL A 118 -20.98 -7.73 -18.80
CA VAL A 118 -20.57 -9.01 -19.43
C VAL A 118 -19.05 -9.08 -19.61
N ALA A 119 -18.40 -7.98 -19.99
CA ALA A 119 -16.94 -7.94 -20.15
C ALA A 119 -16.24 -8.03 -18.79
N ILE A 120 -16.75 -7.32 -17.78
CA ILE A 120 -16.24 -7.34 -16.42
C ILE A 120 -16.38 -8.74 -15.80
N GLU A 121 -17.52 -9.41 -15.97
CA GLU A 121 -17.74 -10.78 -15.48
C GLU A 121 -16.77 -11.77 -16.12
N LYS A 122 -16.56 -11.70 -17.44
CA LYS A 122 -15.55 -12.52 -18.15
C LYS A 122 -14.15 -12.26 -17.61
N LEU A 123 -13.80 -11.00 -17.35
CA LEU A 123 -12.50 -10.63 -16.79
C LEU A 123 -12.32 -11.19 -15.37
N ILE A 124 -13.34 -11.09 -14.51
CA ILE A 124 -13.32 -11.66 -13.15
C ILE A 124 -13.18 -13.18 -13.20
N LEU A 125 -13.90 -13.87 -14.10
CA LEU A 125 -13.77 -15.31 -14.30
C LEU A 125 -12.36 -15.71 -14.75
N ARG A 126 -11.76 -14.94 -15.66
CA ARG A 126 -10.37 -15.14 -16.09
C ARG A 126 -9.40 -14.99 -14.93
N ILE A 127 -9.52 -13.92 -14.13
CA ILE A 127 -8.67 -13.69 -12.95
C ILE A 127 -8.80 -14.83 -11.94
N LYS A 128 -10.02 -15.32 -11.71
CA LYS A 128 -10.26 -16.46 -10.80
C LYS A 128 -9.60 -17.75 -11.31
N LYS A 129 -9.58 -17.97 -12.62
CA LYS A 129 -9.03 -19.18 -13.24
C LYS A 129 -7.51 -19.11 -13.38
N ASP A 130 -7.00 -18.02 -13.94
CA ASP A 130 -5.61 -17.88 -14.39
C ASP A 130 -4.73 -17.19 -13.32
N GLY A 131 -5.34 -16.61 -12.28
CA GLY A 131 -4.66 -15.83 -11.25
C GLY A 131 -4.58 -14.34 -11.58
N GLU A 132 -3.65 -13.65 -10.94
CA GLU A 132 -3.41 -12.22 -11.16
C GLU A 132 -2.92 -11.94 -12.60
N ILE A 133 -3.51 -10.92 -13.23
CA ILE A 133 -3.16 -10.48 -14.59
C ILE A 133 -2.82 -9.00 -14.59
N SER A 134 -1.88 -8.61 -15.45
CA SER A 134 -1.56 -7.21 -15.74
C SER A 134 -2.61 -6.59 -16.66
N SER A 135 -2.78 -5.27 -16.59
CA SER A 135 -3.59 -4.51 -17.54
C SER A 135 -3.16 -4.73 -18.99
N SER A 136 -1.86 -4.93 -19.24
CA SER A 136 -1.31 -5.26 -20.57
C SER A 136 -1.81 -6.58 -21.16
N GLN A 137 -2.34 -7.48 -20.32
CA GLN A 137 -2.91 -8.77 -20.73
C GLN A 137 -4.42 -8.69 -20.99
N ILE A 138 -5.03 -7.52 -20.77
CA ILE A 138 -6.42 -7.23 -21.09
C ILE A 138 -6.45 -6.69 -22.51
N ILE A 139 -7.11 -7.41 -23.42
CA ILE A 139 -7.33 -6.98 -24.79
C ILE A 139 -8.67 -6.28 -24.81
N ASP A 140 -8.65 -4.99 -25.10
CA ASP A 140 -9.83 -4.13 -25.19
C ASP A 140 -9.62 -3.14 -26.34
N ASP A 141 -10.46 -3.23 -27.36
CA ASP A 141 -10.40 -2.47 -28.61
C ASP A 141 -11.20 -1.17 -28.55
N ARG A 142 -11.89 -0.91 -27.44
CA ARG A 142 -12.62 0.34 -27.22
C ARG A 142 -11.65 1.51 -27.12
N LYS A 143 -11.91 2.57 -27.87
CA LYS A 143 -11.14 3.82 -27.78
C LYS A 143 -11.51 4.55 -26.49
N ILE A 144 -10.50 5.02 -25.77
CA ILE A 144 -10.69 6.00 -24.69
C ILE A 144 -10.80 7.35 -25.39
N GLU A 145 -12.00 7.93 -25.40
CA GLU A 145 -12.22 9.34 -25.80
C GLU A 145 -11.71 10.31 -24.73
#